data_AF-A0A9D6NJP7-F1
#
_entry.id   AF-A0A9D6NJP7-F1
#
_cell.length_a   1.000
_cell.length_b   1.000
_cell.length_c   1.000
_cell.angle_alpha   90.00
_cell.angle_beta   90.00
_cell.angle_gamma   90.00
#
_symmetry.space_group_name_H-M   'P 1'
#
loop_
_entity.id
_entity.type
_entity.pdbx_description
1 polymer ?
#
loop_
_entity_poly.entity_id
_entity_poly.type
_entity_poly.pdbx_seq_one_letter_code
_entity_poly.pdbx_strand_id
1 'polypeptide(L)'
;MKDRDQILPLLHQRRQATFFTFDLGLYDPKWRHANYCVVCLNVPWAQGAEYIRRFLRHRRFNTKSKRMGKVIRLTVDGVAYWALGERGRVKLAW
;
A
#
# COMPACT_ATOMS: atom_id res chain seq x y z
N MET A 1 -4.83 4.80 18.10
CA MET A 1 -3.88 5.95 18.02
C MET A 1 -2.43 5.49 18.12
N LYS A 2 -2.07 4.55 19.01
CA LYS A 2 -0.66 4.13 19.25
C LYS A 2 0.04 3.34 18.13
N ASP A 3 -0.69 2.55 17.35
CA ASP A 3 -0.03 1.60 16.42
C ASP A 3 0.65 2.30 15.23
N ARG A 4 0.07 3.41 14.76
CA ARG A 4 0.64 4.19 13.63
C ARG A 4 1.97 4.84 14.00
N ASP A 5 2.05 5.34 15.23
CA ASP A 5 3.23 6.03 15.77
C ASP A 5 4.41 5.06 15.97
N GLN A 6 4.17 3.74 15.98
CA GLN A 6 5.22 2.73 16.06
C GLN A 6 5.54 2.12 14.69
N ILE A 7 4.52 1.85 13.87
CA ILE A 7 4.69 1.21 12.55
C ILE A 7 5.42 2.13 11.58
N LEU A 8 5.05 3.42 11.48
CA LEU A 8 5.64 4.32 10.49
C LEU A 8 7.14 4.57 10.72
N PRO A 9 7.61 4.84 11.96
CA PRO A 9 9.05 4.91 12.23
C PRO A 9 9.80 3.61 11.92
N LEU A 10 9.19 2.46 12.21
CA LEU A 10 9.79 1.16 11.85
C LEU A 10 9.94 1.03 10.33
N LEU A 11 8.93 1.43 9.55
CA LEU A 11 9.01 1.41 8.09
C LEU A 11 10.07 2.37 7.55
N HIS A 12 10.38 3.49 8.22
CA HIS A 12 11.51 4.35 7.84
C HIS A 12 12.87 3.65 7.97
N GLN A 13 13.03 2.79 8.98
CA GLN A 13 14.28 2.10 9.26
C GLN A 13 14.49 0.86 8.37
N ARG A 14 13.42 0.31 7.79
CA ARG A 14 13.50 -0.87 6.92
C ARG A 14 13.72 -0.46 5.47
N ARG A 15 14.76 -1.03 4.84
CA ARG A 15 15.08 -0.74 3.44
C ARG A 15 13.99 -1.28 2.50
N GLN A 16 13.17 -0.39 1.97
CA GLN A 16 12.20 -0.66 0.89
C GLN A 16 11.15 -1.72 1.23
N ALA A 17 10.59 -1.65 2.44
CA ALA A 17 9.54 -2.56 2.89
C ALA A 17 8.22 -2.33 2.13
N THR A 18 7.48 -3.41 1.85
CA THR A 18 6.06 -3.34 1.47
C THR A 18 5.26 -3.88 2.64
N PHE A 19 4.47 -3.01 3.28
CA PHE A 19 3.69 -3.33 4.46
C PHE A 19 2.23 -3.57 4.07
N PHE A 20 1.74 -4.79 4.30
CA PHE A 20 0.34 -5.15 4.08
C PHE A 20 -0.41 -5.11 5.41
N THR A 21 -1.60 -4.51 5.41
CA THR A 21 -2.43 -4.36 6.61
C THR A 21 -3.90 -4.29 6.22
N PHE A 22 -4.79 -4.69 7.12
CA PHE A 22 -6.23 -4.40 7.01
C PHE A 22 -6.63 -3.10 7.72
N ASP A 23 -5.70 -2.44 8.43
CA ASP A 23 -5.96 -1.14 9.03
C ASP A 23 -6.06 -0.06 7.95
N LEU A 24 -7.31 0.31 7.60
CA LEU A 24 -7.61 1.39 6.67
C LEU A 24 -7.21 2.77 7.22
N GLY A 25 -6.91 2.87 8.51
CA GLY A 25 -6.37 4.06 9.14
C GLY A 25 -5.00 4.50 8.61
N LEU A 26 -4.27 3.62 7.95
CA LEU A 26 -3.00 3.91 7.28
C LEU A 26 -3.18 4.32 5.82
N TYR A 27 -4.41 4.35 5.29
CA TYR A 27 -4.71 4.84 3.94
C TYR A 27 -4.87 6.37 3.93
N ASP A 28 -3.75 7.08 4.07
CA ASP A 28 -3.69 8.55 4.05
C ASP A 28 -2.50 9.00 3.18
N PRO A 29 -2.70 9.94 2.23
CA PRO A 29 -1.64 10.41 1.34
C PRO A 29 -0.45 11.05 2.08
N LYS A 30 -0.58 11.50 3.33
CA LYS A 30 0.55 12.06 4.08
C LYS A 30 1.60 11.03 4.47
N TRP A 31 1.25 9.73 4.46
CA TRP A 31 2.15 8.62 4.77
C TRP A 31 2.94 8.12 3.56
N ARG A 32 2.96 8.84 2.44
CA ARG A 32 3.83 8.50 1.32
C ARG A 32 5.28 8.73 1.70
N HIS A 33 6.14 7.75 1.47
CA HIS A 33 7.57 7.88 1.72
C HIS A 33 8.38 7.03 0.75
N ALA A 34 9.49 7.55 0.25
CA ALA A 34 10.31 6.88 -0.77
C ALA A 34 10.86 5.50 -0.32
N ASN A 35 11.04 5.29 0.99
CA ASN A 35 11.64 4.08 1.54
C ASN A 35 10.67 2.94 1.84
N TYR A 36 9.36 3.12 1.63
CA TYR A 36 8.40 2.03 1.83
C TYR A 36 7.17 2.13 0.93
N CYS A 37 6.34 1.11 1.02
CA CYS A 37 4.98 1.09 0.48
C CYS A 37 4.02 0.58 1.56
N VAL A 38 2.88 1.25 1.71
CA VAL A 38 1.78 0.79 2.57
C VAL A 38 0.65 0.30 1.67
N VAL A 39 0.14 -0.90 1.96
CA VAL A 39 -0.96 -1.54 1.24
C VAL A 39 -2.06 -1.92 2.22
N CYS A 40 -3.15 -1.16 2.18
CA CYS A 40 -4.36 -1.39 2.97
C CYS A 40 -5.32 -2.31 2.21
N LEU A 41 -5.67 -3.43 2.82
CA LEU A 41 -6.58 -4.46 2.31
C LEU A 41 -8.01 -4.07 2.68
N ASN A 42 -8.79 -3.62 1.69
CA ASN A 42 -10.23 -3.39 1.82
C ASN A 42 -10.99 -4.47 1.03
N VAL A 43 -10.74 -5.72 1.40
CA VAL A 43 -11.29 -6.94 0.81
C VAL A 43 -11.72 -7.88 1.93
N PRO A 44 -12.57 -8.90 1.68
CA PRO A 44 -12.90 -9.88 2.70
C PRO A 44 -11.65 -10.49 3.33
N TRP A 45 -11.61 -10.61 4.65
CA TRP A 45 -10.43 -11.06 5.39
C TRP A 45 -9.91 -12.42 4.88
N ALA A 46 -10.83 -13.36 4.64
CA ALA A 46 -10.53 -14.69 4.10
C ALA A 46 -9.84 -14.67 2.72
N GLN A 47 -9.98 -13.57 1.95
CA GLN A 47 -9.42 -13.42 0.61
C GLN A 47 -8.13 -12.59 0.59
N GLY A 48 -7.63 -12.13 1.74
CA GLY A 48 -6.45 -11.24 1.81
C GLY A 48 -5.25 -11.77 1.02
N ALA A 49 -4.91 -13.05 1.19
CA ALA A 49 -3.79 -13.68 0.48
C ALA A 49 -3.98 -13.73 -1.05
N GLU A 50 -5.21 -13.89 -1.53
CA GLU A 50 -5.52 -13.87 -2.96
C GLU A 50 -5.26 -12.47 -3.55
N TYR A 51 -5.79 -11.42 -2.91
CA TYR A 51 -5.60 -10.06 -3.37
C TYR A 51 -4.17 -9.56 -3.24
N ILE A 52 -3.42 -10.01 -2.23
CA ILE A 52 -1.97 -9.75 -2.13
C ILE A 52 -1.26 -10.36 -3.34
N ARG A 53 -1.52 -11.62 -3.68
CA ARG A 53 -0.91 -12.28 -4.85
C ARG A 53 -1.30 -11.59 -6.15
N ARG A 54 -2.57 -11.22 -6.32
CA ARG A 54 -3.07 -10.47 -7.48
C ARG A 54 -2.35 -9.13 -7.63
N PHE A 55 -2.26 -8.36 -6.55
CA PHE A 55 -1.54 -7.09 -6.50
C PHE A 55 -0.06 -7.24 -6.85
N LEU A 56 0.63 -8.22 -6.28
CA LEU A 56 2.06 -8.47 -6.54
C LEU A 56 2.34 -8.95 -7.98
N ARG A 57 1.34 -9.44 -8.71
CA ARG A 57 1.45 -9.80 -10.13
C ARG A 57 1.08 -8.65 -11.07
N HIS A 58 0.35 -7.65 -10.59
CA HIS A 58 -0.10 -6.53 -11.39
C HIS A 58 1.09 -5.73 -11.94
N ARG A 59 1.10 -5.43 -13.26
CA ARG A 59 2.26 -4.85 -13.97
C ARG A 59 2.76 -3.52 -13.40
N ARG A 60 1.87 -2.75 -12.75
CA ARG A 60 2.21 -1.49 -12.07
C ARG A 60 2.86 -1.67 -10.70
N PHE A 61 2.89 -2.87 -10.12
CA PHE A 61 3.33 -3.13 -8.74
C PHE A 61 4.22 -4.38 -8.57
N ASN A 62 4.51 -5.09 -9.67
CA ASN A 62 5.18 -6.39 -9.64
C ASN A 62 6.66 -6.38 -9.22
N THR A 63 7.29 -5.20 -9.09
CA THR A 63 8.64 -5.06 -8.55
C THR A 63 8.63 -4.18 -7.31
N LYS A 64 9.63 -4.35 -6.42
CA LYS A 64 9.78 -3.49 -5.23
C LYS A 64 9.85 -2.01 -5.62
N SER A 65 10.69 -1.66 -6.58
CA SER A 65 10.86 -0.30 -7.09
C SER A 65 9.52 0.33 -7.53
N LYS A 66 8.68 -0.42 -8.25
CA LYS A 66 7.36 0.06 -8.68
C LYS A 66 6.37 0.31 -7.53
N ARG A 67 6.58 -0.28 -6.35
CA ARG A 67 5.72 -0.11 -5.17
C ARG A 67 6.14 1.06 -4.28
N MET A 68 7.44 1.34 -4.19
CA MET A 68 7.97 2.34 -3.25
C MET A 68 7.34 3.73 -3.47
N GLY A 69 7.20 4.49 -2.37
CA GLY A 69 6.62 5.83 -2.42
C GLY A 69 5.10 5.83 -2.56
N LYS A 70 4.43 4.69 -2.35
CA LYS A 70 2.97 4.57 -2.54
C LYS A 70 2.23 4.18 -1.28
N VAL A 71 1.07 4.78 -1.10
CA VAL A 71 0.04 4.36 -0.15
C VAL A 71 -1.14 3.85 -0.98
N ILE A 72 -1.49 2.58 -0.79
CA ILE A 72 -2.32 1.80 -1.69
C ILE A 72 -3.51 1.23 -0.91
N ARG A 73 -4.69 1.21 -1.52
CA ARG A 73 -5.88 0.48 -1.07
C ARG A 73 -6.26 -0.56 -2.12
N LEU A 74 -6.32 -1.82 -1.72
CA LEU A 74 -6.87 -2.91 -2.53
C LEU A 74 -8.36 -3.03 -2.25
N THR A 75 -9.18 -3.15 -3.29
CA THR A 75 -10.62 -3.39 -3.19
C THR A 75 -11.02 -4.57 -4.08
N VAL A 76 -12.23 -5.09 -3.94
CA VAL A 76 -12.71 -6.16 -4.83
C VAL A 76 -12.62 -5.75 -6.31
N ASP A 77 -12.88 -4.48 -6.62
CA ASP A 77 -12.89 -3.97 -7.99
C ASP A 77 -11.52 -3.56 -8.56
N GLY A 78 -10.51 -3.36 -7.71
CA GLY A 78 -9.21 -2.88 -8.18
C GLY A 78 -8.28 -2.32 -7.13
N VAL A 79 -7.45 -1.38 -7.56
CA VAL A 79 -6.43 -0.71 -6.76
C VAL A 79 -6.63 0.81 -6.82
N ALA A 80 -6.65 1.46 -5.67
CA ALA A 80 -6.55 2.91 -5.57
C ALA A 80 -5.26 3.30 -4.83
N TYR A 81 -4.53 4.31 -5.29
CA TYR A 81 -3.29 4.70 -4.61
C TYR A 81 -2.95 6.18 -4.79
N TRP A 82 -2.11 6.67 -3.88
CA TRP A 82 -1.31 7.88 -4.06
C TRP A 82 0.16 7.52 -4.20
N ALA A 83 0.89 8.28 -5.01
CA ALA A 83 2.34 8.14 -5.16
C ALA A 83 3.06 9.45 -4.80
N LEU A 84 4.31 9.33 -4.36
CA LEU A 84 5.18 10.46 -4.12
C LEU A 84 5.40 11.24 -5.42
N GLY A 85 5.35 12.57 -5.36
CA GLY A 85 5.46 13.44 -6.54
C GLY A 85 4.18 13.57 -7.39
N GLU A 86 3.16 12.73 -7.16
CA GLU A 86 1.87 12.84 -7.85
C GLU A 86 0.87 13.63 -7.00
N ARG A 87 0.12 14.53 -7.65
CA ARG A 87 -0.90 15.38 -6.98
C ARG A 87 -2.22 14.65 -6.71
N GLY A 88 -2.52 13.59 -7.47
CA GLY A 88 -3.83 12.95 -7.49
C GLY A 88 -3.86 11.53 -6.95
N ARG A 89 -5.07 11.03 -6.70
CA ARG A 89 -5.34 9.61 -6.46
C ARG A 89 -5.54 8.90 -7.80
N VAL A 90 -4.82 7.81 -8.03
CA VAL A 90 -5.00 6.94 -9.19
C VAL A 90 -5.91 5.77 -8.83
N LYS A 91 -6.79 5.37 -9.76
CA LYS A 91 -7.59 4.14 -9.68
C LYS A 91 -7.28 3.25 -10.87
N LEU A 92 -7.15 1.96 -10.63
CA LEU A 92 -6.90 0.92 -11.62
C LEU A 92 -7.87 -0.23 -11.35
N ALA A 93 -8.47 -0.79 -12.40
CA ALA A 93 -9.08 -2.11 -12.34
C ALA A 93 -7.97 -3.18 -12.30
N TRP A 94 -8.32 -4.38 -11.86
CA TRP A 94 -7.37 -5.47 -11.66
C TRP A 94 -6.75 -6.09 -12.92
#